data_AF-A0A523UL67-F1
#
_entry.id   AF-A0A523UL67-F1
#
_cell.length_a   1.000
_cell.length_b   1.000
_cell.length_c   1.000
_cell.angle_alpha   90.00
_cell.angle_beta   90.00
_cell.angle_gamma   90.00
#
_symmetry.space_group_name_H-M   'P 1'
#
loop_
_entity.id
_entity.type
_entity.pdbx_description
1 polymer ?
#
loop_
_entity_poly.entity_id
_entity_poly.type
_entity_poly.pdbx_seq_one_letter_code
_entity_poly.pdbx_strand_id
1 'polypeptide(L)'
;MKAFVRAMFDPLYHDNLLTRNIATIQRHPGLILTRGGTTEMTEAMARGGLLRKGPFKIMGKALEPFMRGFEASLDSAGIYMAQAYEHLATSPARIAQIDAFINEFRGLMNTTRLGISSTQRQLERAGVLAPQYNRAIGALLWDIGQGNLRGQLARRALAKGTAAIMAMTVAVSYALGESEEEIADHLNPLSHNFMTWEIAGQRVGPGSKMRSLLYLAGKITKSPEDAAYHAGRFLRGNFAPFIGTSMDLITGRNYMGDPTREGLPSLSRTILGENLLPIWVQSVAFEGGDIAGKVTRGLVEFAGMRGYPRGAYGDLRARQDELAQARFGMSWEELGVHPNYGKLTQMRLIRENPELEELSEKAEEDFEKWARGEQLIWNEYNAELEHLTQLVNNEINAASRQFEQTGDGSKFRERINQAFWLKGEMRGDLLERDEFSLVREYYSKPPDADVIAKMSPQDAIYREYNQTMYSADMYDQYGEYRWDEADRRRQAFIQKYGTDAMDYVEEIIGERRADEPTAVKMLRQARVVLQPYWDTERQVWSQLPQGLKQVSDQIKILERTDPIQAKRELFNYPQIVFARRQIALLKRQLKLRSPEIANALNMFYRY
;
A
#
# COMPACT_ATOMS: atom_id res chain seq x y z
N MET A 1 34.91 -7.33 -9.51
CA MET A 1 34.66 -8.67 -10.07
C MET A 1 35.95 -9.45 -10.39
N LYS A 2 36.72 -9.18 -11.46
CA LYS A 2 37.88 -10.03 -11.89
C LYS A 2 38.89 -10.37 -10.79
N ALA A 3 39.24 -9.40 -9.93
CA ALA A 3 40.13 -9.63 -8.78
C ALA A 3 39.52 -10.54 -7.70
N PHE A 4 38.22 -10.36 -7.41
CA PHE A 4 37.46 -11.17 -6.45
C PHE A 4 37.46 -12.65 -6.85
N VAL A 5 37.02 -12.94 -8.08
CA VAL A 5 36.94 -14.31 -8.61
C VAL A 5 38.31 -14.98 -8.59
N ARG A 6 39.38 -14.25 -8.96
CA ARG A 6 40.74 -14.80 -8.91
C ARG A 6 41.21 -15.08 -7.49
N ALA A 7 41.07 -14.17 -6.53
CA ALA A 7 41.45 -14.40 -5.13
C ALA A 7 40.63 -15.49 -4.42
N MET A 8 39.42 -15.77 -4.90
CA MET A 8 38.59 -16.86 -4.40
C MET A 8 39.16 -18.23 -4.79
N PHE A 9 39.66 -18.39 -6.02
CA PHE A 9 40.19 -19.68 -6.53
C PHE A 9 41.73 -19.82 -6.48
N ASP A 10 42.47 -18.71 -6.54
CA ASP A 10 43.93 -18.63 -6.40
C ASP A 10 44.29 -17.91 -5.09
N PRO A 11 44.76 -18.62 -4.05
CA PRO A 11 45.07 -18.01 -2.76
C PRO A 11 46.28 -17.07 -2.81
N LEU A 12 47.13 -17.17 -3.83
CA LEU A 12 48.30 -16.31 -4.02
C LEU A 12 47.99 -15.07 -4.87
N TYR A 13 46.80 -14.95 -5.47
CA TYR A 13 46.46 -13.82 -6.34
C TYR A 13 46.58 -12.47 -5.64
N HIS A 14 46.11 -12.38 -4.39
CA HIS A 14 46.14 -11.14 -3.59
C HIS A 14 47.58 -10.72 -3.28
N ASP A 15 48.41 -11.66 -2.84
CA ASP A 15 49.83 -11.43 -2.54
C ASP A 15 50.62 -11.03 -3.79
N ASN A 16 50.34 -11.69 -4.92
CA ASN A 16 50.89 -11.34 -6.23
C ASN A 16 50.46 -9.93 -6.68
N LEU A 17 49.19 -9.57 -6.48
CA LEU A 17 48.64 -8.25 -6.80
C LEU A 17 49.35 -7.15 -6.00
N LEU A 18 49.53 -7.33 -4.68
CA LEU A 18 50.21 -6.34 -3.83
C LEU A 18 51.70 -6.22 -4.21
N THR A 19 52.39 -7.34 -4.37
CA THR A 19 53.82 -7.37 -4.72
C THR A 19 54.10 -6.67 -6.05
N ARG A 20 53.28 -6.93 -7.08
CA ARG A 20 53.42 -6.30 -8.42
C ARG A 20 53.16 -4.79 -8.43
N ASN A 21 52.50 -4.25 -7.41
CA ASN A 21 52.11 -2.84 -7.33
C ASN A 21 52.77 -2.10 -6.15
N ILE A 22 53.84 -2.66 -5.57
CA ILE A 22 54.51 -2.10 -4.39
C ILE A 22 54.97 -0.64 -4.59
N ALA A 23 55.42 -0.27 -5.79
CA ALA A 23 55.81 1.10 -6.13
C ALA A 23 54.62 2.09 -6.21
N THR A 24 53.38 1.62 -6.40
CA THR A 24 52.17 2.43 -6.23
C THR A 24 51.88 2.60 -4.74
N ILE A 25 51.87 1.49 -4.00
CA ILE A 25 51.58 1.45 -2.55
C ILE A 25 52.54 2.37 -1.77
N GLN A 26 53.84 2.35 -2.11
CA GLN A 26 54.86 3.21 -1.48
C GLN A 26 54.68 4.71 -1.79
N ARG A 27 54.12 5.07 -2.95
CA ARG A 27 53.81 6.46 -3.32
C ARG A 27 52.48 6.96 -2.73
N HIS A 28 51.63 6.03 -2.28
CA HIS A 28 50.33 6.28 -1.65
C HIS A 28 50.28 5.75 -0.21
N PRO A 29 51.10 6.30 0.73
CA PRO A 29 51.25 5.77 2.08
C PRO A 29 50.00 5.94 2.97
N GLY A 30 48.99 6.69 2.53
CA GLY A 30 47.68 6.75 3.17
C GLY A 30 46.70 5.67 2.70
N LEU A 31 47.02 4.90 1.66
CA LEU A 31 46.17 3.86 1.10
C LEU A 31 46.00 2.69 2.09
N ILE A 32 44.77 2.41 2.49
CA ILE A 32 44.45 1.26 3.34
C ILE A 32 44.45 -0.01 2.48
N LEU A 33 45.26 -0.98 2.90
CA LEU A 33 45.25 -2.34 2.38
C LEU A 33 44.52 -3.27 3.35
N THR A 34 43.77 -4.21 2.81
CA THR A 34 42.79 -5.04 3.53
C THR A 34 43.31 -6.44 3.90
N ARG A 35 44.40 -6.86 3.24
CA ARG A 35 45.10 -8.15 3.42
C ARG A 35 45.25 -8.57 4.88
N GLY A 36 44.69 -9.73 5.20
CA GLY A 36 44.86 -10.39 6.50
C GLY A 36 43.74 -10.09 7.49
N GLY A 37 42.53 -9.81 7.00
CA GLY A 37 41.35 -9.62 7.83
C GLY A 37 41.24 -8.25 8.48
N THR A 38 41.80 -7.18 7.88
CA THR A 38 41.81 -5.84 8.49
C THR A 38 40.54 -5.01 8.26
N THR A 39 39.65 -5.43 7.34
CA THR A 39 38.29 -4.86 7.28
C THR A 39 37.46 -5.35 8.45
N GLU A 40 36.51 -4.56 8.95
CA GLU A 40 35.74 -4.97 10.14
C GLU A 40 34.82 -6.17 9.89
N MET A 41 34.35 -6.33 8.65
CA MET A 41 33.59 -7.50 8.20
C MET A 41 34.45 -8.77 8.28
N THR A 42 35.66 -8.72 7.75
CA THR A 42 36.61 -9.85 7.78
C THR A 42 37.21 -10.07 9.17
N GLU A 43 37.41 -9.02 9.96
CA GLU A 43 37.89 -9.09 11.34
C GLU A 43 36.83 -9.76 12.24
N ALA A 44 35.55 -9.41 12.06
CA ALA A 44 34.43 -10.06 12.74
C ALA A 44 34.30 -11.54 12.36
N MET A 45 34.40 -11.90 11.08
CA MET A 45 34.38 -13.31 10.64
C MET A 45 35.61 -14.09 11.14
N ALA A 46 36.79 -13.46 11.19
CA ALA A 46 38.03 -14.11 11.61
C ALA A 46 38.21 -14.22 13.14
N ARG A 47 37.64 -13.28 13.92
CA ARG A 47 37.74 -13.25 15.39
C ARG A 47 36.45 -13.68 16.11
N GLY A 48 35.32 -13.74 15.40
CA GLY A 48 34.06 -14.31 15.88
C GLY A 48 34.25 -15.79 16.22
N GLY A 49 34.56 -16.07 17.49
CA GLY A 49 35.07 -17.37 17.93
C GLY A 49 34.15 -18.56 17.61
N LEU A 50 32.86 -18.31 17.41
CA LEU A 50 31.85 -19.29 16.99
C LEU A 50 32.14 -19.89 15.60
N LEU A 51 32.68 -19.13 14.64
CA LEU A 51 33.01 -19.66 13.30
C LEU A 51 34.33 -20.44 13.26
N ARG A 52 35.11 -20.46 14.36
CA ARG A 52 36.39 -21.19 14.48
C ARG A 52 36.40 -22.26 15.56
N LYS A 53 35.35 -22.37 16.39
CA LYS A 53 35.17 -23.36 17.47
C LYS A 53 33.78 -24.00 17.37
N GLY A 54 33.64 -25.27 17.75
CA GLY A 54 32.35 -25.98 17.67
C GLY A 54 31.93 -26.30 16.21
N PRO A 55 30.63 -26.55 15.97
CA PRO A 55 30.16 -27.11 14.69
C PRO A 55 30.35 -26.18 13.48
N PHE A 56 30.28 -24.85 13.69
CA PHE A 56 30.39 -23.87 12.60
C PHE A 56 31.81 -23.72 12.02
N LYS A 57 32.81 -24.45 12.56
CA LYS A 57 34.19 -24.48 12.04
C LYS A 57 34.27 -24.90 10.55
N ILE A 58 33.29 -25.65 10.05
CA ILE A 58 33.19 -26.00 8.62
C ILE A 58 32.79 -24.77 7.79
N MET A 59 31.80 -23.99 8.27
CA MET A 59 31.37 -22.75 7.60
C MET A 59 32.49 -21.70 7.58
N GLY A 60 33.26 -21.57 8.67
CA GLY A 60 34.41 -20.67 8.72
C GLY A 60 35.50 -20.99 7.68
N LYS A 61 35.67 -22.27 7.29
CA LYS A 61 36.55 -22.66 6.17
C LYS A 61 35.93 -22.36 4.80
N ALA A 62 34.62 -22.57 4.64
CA ALA A 62 33.92 -22.29 3.38
C ALA A 62 33.92 -20.80 3.02
N LEU A 63 33.95 -19.91 4.02
CA LEU A 63 33.97 -18.45 3.84
C LEU A 63 35.39 -17.86 3.60
N GLU A 64 36.48 -18.58 3.89
CA GLU A 64 37.84 -18.05 3.71
C GLU A 64 38.15 -17.64 2.25
N PRO A 65 37.78 -18.41 1.21
CA PRO A 65 37.86 -17.98 -0.19
C PRO A 65 37.10 -16.68 -0.48
N PHE A 66 35.90 -16.52 0.09
CA PHE A 66 35.06 -15.33 -0.09
C PHE A 66 35.69 -14.10 0.57
N MET A 67 36.21 -14.23 1.80
CA MET A 67 36.91 -13.16 2.51
C MET A 67 38.13 -12.68 1.73
N ARG A 68 38.96 -13.60 1.23
CA ARG A 68 40.13 -13.28 0.38
C ARG A 68 39.71 -12.66 -0.95
N GLY A 69 38.63 -13.14 -1.57
CA GLY A 69 38.00 -12.52 -2.73
C GLY A 69 37.61 -11.06 -2.49
N PHE A 70 36.96 -10.79 -1.35
CA PHE A 70 36.51 -9.46 -0.95
C PHE A 70 37.69 -8.51 -0.71
N GLU A 71 38.64 -8.89 0.15
CA GLU A 71 39.86 -8.10 0.44
C GLU A 71 40.64 -7.78 -0.87
N ALA A 72 40.94 -8.79 -1.68
CA ALA A 72 41.66 -8.58 -2.94
C ALA A 72 40.90 -7.68 -3.94
N SER A 73 39.57 -7.63 -3.87
CA SER A 73 38.76 -6.73 -4.70
C SER A 73 38.85 -5.27 -4.24
N LEU A 74 38.87 -5.03 -2.92
CA LEU A 74 39.07 -3.70 -2.34
C LEU A 74 40.50 -3.20 -2.56
N ASP A 75 41.50 -4.05 -2.39
CA ASP A 75 42.90 -3.67 -2.63
C ASP A 75 43.16 -3.43 -4.13
N SER A 76 42.60 -4.27 -5.01
CA SER A 76 42.66 -4.06 -6.46
C SER A 76 42.00 -2.74 -6.87
N ALA A 77 40.83 -2.42 -6.33
CA ALA A 77 40.18 -1.13 -6.60
C ALA A 77 41.02 0.04 -6.11
N GLY A 78 41.63 -0.07 -4.93
CA GLY A 78 42.47 0.98 -4.34
C GLY A 78 43.72 1.27 -5.18
N ILE A 79 44.44 0.21 -5.54
CA ILE A 79 45.67 0.28 -6.35
C ILE A 79 45.40 0.86 -7.74
N TYR A 80 44.37 0.37 -8.44
CA TYR A 80 44.06 0.86 -9.79
C TYR A 80 43.48 2.28 -9.79
N MET A 81 42.76 2.70 -8.74
CA MET A 81 42.39 4.11 -8.58
C MET A 81 43.60 5.00 -8.27
N ALA A 82 44.54 4.55 -7.44
CA ALA A 82 45.76 5.30 -7.14
C ALA A 82 46.56 5.56 -8.43
N GLN A 83 46.78 4.52 -9.24
CA GLN A 83 47.41 4.63 -10.57
C GLN A 83 46.63 5.57 -11.50
N ALA A 84 45.29 5.47 -11.54
CA ALA A 84 44.47 6.35 -12.38
C ALA A 84 44.53 7.83 -11.95
N TYR A 85 44.69 8.12 -10.65
CA TYR A 85 44.79 9.48 -10.11
C TYR A 85 46.22 9.97 -9.87
N GLU A 86 47.24 9.20 -10.27
CA GLU A 86 48.66 9.53 -10.09
C GLU A 86 49.05 10.87 -10.75
N HIS A 87 48.43 11.21 -11.87
CA HIS A 87 48.59 12.52 -12.53
C HIS A 87 48.09 13.72 -11.69
N LEU A 88 47.30 13.49 -10.65
CA LEU A 88 46.80 14.48 -9.69
C LEU A 88 47.64 14.54 -8.41
N ALA A 89 48.57 13.60 -8.21
CA ALA A 89 49.40 13.42 -7.03
C ALA A 89 50.56 14.44 -6.91
N THR A 90 50.37 15.67 -7.41
CA THR A 90 51.42 16.69 -7.60
C THR A 90 51.99 17.30 -6.31
N SER A 91 51.54 16.86 -5.13
CA SER A 91 52.10 17.24 -3.83
C SER A 91 51.68 16.25 -2.73
N PRO A 92 52.40 16.16 -1.60
CA PRO A 92 52.01 15.29 -0.48
C PRO A 92 50.59 15.56 0.06
N ALA A 93 50.14 16.82 0.03
CA ALA A 93 48.79 17.19 0.43
C ALA A 93 47.70 16.74 -0.56
N ARG A 94 48.04 16.59 -1.85
CA ARG A 94 47.16 16.00 -2.86
C ARG A 94 47.16 14.48 -2.81
N ILE A 95 48.31 13.85 -2.60
CA ILE A 95 48.41 12.40 -2.32
C ILE A 95 47.50 12.03 -1.14
N ALA A 96 47.60 12.76 -0.02
CA ALA A 96 46.75 12.51 1.15
C ALA A 96 45.24 12.69 0.89
N GLN A 97 44.83 13.57 -0.03
CA GLN A 97 43.44 13.75 -0.45
C GLN A 97 42.95 12.64 -1.39
N ILE A 98 43.81 12.19 -2.30
CA ILE A 98 43.55 11.05 -3.19
C ILE A 98 43.42 9.76 -2.36
N ASP A 99 44.34 9.52 -1.43
CA ASP A 99 44.32 8.36 -0.52
C ASP A 99 43.06 8.34 0.36
N ALA A 100 42.67 9.49 0.93
CA ALA A 100 41.43 9.62 1.70
C ALA A 100 40.21 9.23 0.84
N PHE A 101 40.03 9.89 -0.31
CA PHE A 101 38.94 9.59 -1.24
C PHE A 101 38.91 8.11 -1.66
N ILE A 102 40.08 7.52 -2.00
CA ILE A 102 40.18 6.12 -2.42
C ILE A 102 39.82 5.15 -1.28
N ASN A 103 40.16 5.48 -0.04
CA ASN A 103 39.75 4.68 1.12
C ASN A 103 38.23 4.79 1.33
N GLU A 104 37.70 6.01 1.33
CA GLU A 104 36.32 6.31 1.68
C GLU A 104 35.32 5.80 0.64
N PHE A 105 35.66 5.93 -0.66
CA PHE A 105 34.94 5.31 -1.78
C PHE A 105 34.91 3.77 -1.71
N ARG A 106 35.90 3.15 -1.05
CA ARG A 106 35.95 1.70 -0.79
C ARG A 106 35.29 1.29 0.53
N GLY A 107 34.73 2.23 1.30
CA GLY A 107 34.17 1.93 2.63
C GLY A 107 35.22 1.65 3.70
N LEU A 108 36.46 2.11 3.51
CA LEU A 108 37.59 1.92 4.44
C LEU A 108 37.98 3.26 5.07
N MET A 109 38.34 3.30 6.35
CA MET A 109 38.76 4.54 6.99
C MET A 109 39.66 4.35 8.21
N ASN A 110 40.81 5.02 8.24
CA ASN A 110 41.76 4.92 9.34
C ASN A 110 41.31 5.77 10.54
N THR A 111 40.50 5.17 11.40
CA THR A 111 39.95 5.76 12.63
C THR A 111 41.01 6.28 13.61
N THR A 112 42.25 5.77 13.57
CA THR A 112 43.36 6.30 14.39
C THR A 112 43.72 7.74 13.99
N ARG A 113 43.58 8.09 12.70
CA ARG A 113 43.84 9.46 12.20
C ARG A 113 42.77 10.48 12.60
N LEU A 114 41.64 10.03 13.16
CA LEU A 114 40.57 10.87 13.69
C LEU A 114 40.61 11.01 15.22
N GLY A 115 41.69 10.59 15.88
CA GLY A 115 41.84 10.67 17.33
C GLY A 115 40.98 9.68 18.15
N ILE A 116 40.25 8.77 17.47
CA ILE A 116 39.32 7.84 18.13
C ILE A 116 40.14 6.80 18.91
N SER A 117 39.91 6.73 20.23
CA SER A 117 40.69 5.86 21.13
C SER A 117 40.53 4.38 20.81
N SER A 118 41.46 3.55 21.29
CA SER A 118 41.36 2.08 21.18
C SER A 118 40.09 1.56 21.89
N THR A 119 39.84 2.05 23.12
CA THR A 119 38.68 1.67 23.93
C THR A 119 37.36 2.06 23.26
N GLN A 120 37.25 3.29 22.74
CA GLN A 120 36.05 3.73 22.02
C GLN A 120 35.80 2.85 20.79
N ARG A 121 36.83 2.52 20.01
CA ARG A 121 36.69 1.64 18.85
C ARG A 121 36.28 0.22 19.23
N GLN A 122 36.73 -0.30 20.36
CA GLN A 122 36.31 -1.62 20.85
C GLN A 122 34.82 -1.61 21.28
N LEU A 123 34.37 -0.57 21.98
CA LEU A 123 32.96 -0.38 22.34
C LEU A 123 32.08 -0.21 21.09
N GLU A 124 32.51 0.62 20.13
CA GLU A 124 31.81 0.81 18.85
C GLU A 124 31.75 -0.47 18.01
N ARG A 125 32.79 -1.30 18.01
CA ARG A 125 32.78 -2.61 17.33
C ARG A 125 31.91 -3.66 18.03
N ALA A 126 31.59 -3.46 19.30
CA ALA A 126 30.64 -4.30 20.03
C ALA A 126 29.18 -3.82 19.89
N GLY A 127 28.96 -2.52 19.65
CA GLY A 127 27.63 -1.90 19.58
C GLY A 127 27.27 -1.21 18.26
N VAL A 128 28.03 -1.43 17.18
CA VAL A 128 27.75 -0.91 15.83
C VAL A 128 28.26 -1.91 14.80
N LEU A 129 27.44 -2.24 13.80
CA LEU A 129 27.89 -3.01 12.64
C LEU A 129 28.68 -2.12 11.68
N ALA A 130 29.94 -2.50 11.42
CA ALA A 130 30.89 -1.83 10.52
C ALA A 130 31.02 -0.29 10.71
N PRO A 131 31.38 0.21 11.91
CA PRO A 131 31.55 1.64 12.18
C PRO A 131 32.59 2.33 11.26
N GLN A 132 33.62 1.63 10.76
CA GLN A 132 34.53 2.19 9.75
C GLN A 132 33.84 2.43 8.41
N TYR A 133 33.01 1.49 7.94
CA TYR A 133 32.27 1.62 6.69
C TYR A 133 31.27 2.79 6.75
N ASN A 134 30.48 2.85 7.82
CA ASN A 134 29.49 3.92 7.95
C ASN A 134 30.15 5.31 8.05
N ARG A 135 31.34 5.41 8.68
CA ARG A 135 32.13 6.64 8.69
C ARG A 135 32.77 6.97 7.34
N ALA A 136 33.27 5.97 6.61
CA ALA A 136 33.80 6.15 5.26
C ALA A 136 32.74 6.75 4.30
N ILE A 137 31.51 6.22 4.35
CA ILE A 137 30.37 6.77 3.58
C ILE A 137 30.00 8.18 4.07
N GLY A 138 29.98 8.42 5.39
CA GLY A 138 29.74 9.76 5.94
C GLY A 138 30.79 10.80 5.54
N ALA A 139 32.06 10.40 5.49
CA ALA A 139 33.17 11.23 5.03
C ALA A 139 33.06 11.55 3.53
N LEU A 140 32.81 10.53 2.69
CA LEU A 140 32.59 10.70 1.25
C LEU A 140 31.42 11.66 0.94
N LEU A 141 30.35 11.61 1.73
CA LEU A 141 29.21 12.53 1.64
C LEU A 141 29.56 13.95 2.09
N TRP A 142 30.37 14.09 3.14
CA TRP A 142 30.90 15.38 3.58
C TRP A 142 31.85 16.00 2.55
N ASP A 143 32.61 15.18 1.81
CA ASP A 143 33.48 15.64 0.72
C ASP A 143 32.72 16.16 -0.49
N ILE A 144 31.52 15.65 -0.77
CA ILE A 144 30.66 16.16 -1.86
C ILE A 144 30.32 17.65 -1.67
N GLY A 145 30.35 18.18 -0.45
CA GLY A 145 30.22 19.61 -0.16
C GLY A 145 31.52 20.44 -0.28
N GLN A 146 32.70 19.81 -0.36
CA GLN A 146 34.00 20.51 -0.30
C GLN A 146 34.52 20.97 -1.68
N GLY A 147 35.08 22.18 -1.75
CA GLY A 147 35.67 22.73 -2.99
C GLY A 147 37.03 22.12 -3.41
N ASN A 148 37.65 21.31 -2.56
CA ASN A 148 39.00 20.75 -2.75
C ASN A 148 39.03 19.55 -3.74
N LEU A 149 40.23 19.00 -3.95
CA LEU A 149 40.44 17.87 -4.86
C LEU A 149 39.64 16.63 -4.44
N ARG A 150 39.60 16.35 -3.13
CA ARG A 150 38.84 15.23 -2.54
C ARG A 150 37.35 15.32 -2.88
N GLY A 151 36.75 16.49 -2.73
CA GLY A 151 35.35 16.74 -3.11
C GLY A 151 35.09 16.73 -4.61
N GLN A 152 36.04 17.20 -5.43
CA GLN A 152 35.94 17.09 -6.90
C GLN A 152 35.96 15.62 -7.35
N LEU A 153 36.81 14.78 -6.74
CA LEU A 153 36.84 13.34 -6.98
C LEU A 153 35.53 12.67 -6.52
N ALA A 154 35.03 13.00 -5.32
CA ALA A 154 33.77 12.47 -4.80
C ALA A 154 32.57 12.80 -5.70
N ARG A 155 32.40 14.07 -6.11
CA ARG A 155 31.34 14.49 -7.05
C ARG A 155 31.47 13.79 -8.41
N ARG A 156 32.68 13.69 -8.97
CA ARG A 156 32.92 13.05 -10.27
C ARG A 156 32.69 11.52 -10.23
N ALA A 157 33.03 10.88 -9.11
CA ALA A 157 32.81 9.46 -8.90
C ALA A 157 31.31 9.14 -8.70
N LEU A 158 30.58 9.96 -7.93
CA LEU A 158 29.14 9.85 -7.79
C LEU A 158 28.45 10.00 -9.14
N ALA A 159 28.71 11.08 -9.89
CA ALA A 159 28.09 11.32 -11.19
C ALA A 159 28.36 10.20 -12.20
N LYS A 160 29.59 9.68 -12.26
CA LYS A 160 29.93 8.51 -13.09
C LYS A 160 29.24 7.22 -12.61
N GLY A 161 29.14 7.00 -11.30
CA GLY A 161 28.44 5.86 -10.72
C GLY A 161 26.94 5.89 -11.04
N THR A 162 26.30 7.06 -10.89
CA THR A 162 24.92 7.33 -11.31
C THR A 162 24.70 6.97 -12.78
N ALA A 163 25.49 7.55 -13.69
CA ALA A 163 25.36 7.29 -15.12
C ALA A 163 25.60 5.81 -15.48
N ALA A 164 26.59 5.16 -14.84
CA ALA A 164 26.87 3.74 -15.07
C ALA A 164 25.74 2.82 -14.57
N ILE A 165 25.12 3.13 -13.42
CA ILE A 165 23.99 2.36 -12.90
C ILE A 165 22.74 2.61 -13.75
N MET A 166 22.45 3.85 -14.16
CA MET A 166 21.33 4.14 -15.08
C MET A 166 21.51 3.46 -16.45
N ALA A 167 22.71 3.48 -17.02
CA ALA A 167 23.00 2.76 -18.27
C ALA A 167 22.90 1.23 -18.10
N MET A 168 23.34 0.69 -16.96
CA MET A 168 23.12 -0.71 -16.61
C MET A 168 21.63 -1.02 -16.45
N THR A 169 20.84 -0.10 -15.86
CA THR A 169 19.40 -0.27 -15.67
C THR A 169 18.69 -0.42 -17.02
N VAL A 170 18.93 0.52 -17.94
CA VAL A 170 18.44 0.47 -19.32
C VAL A 170 18.88 -0.82 -20.04
N ALA A 171 20.15 -1.23 -19.89
CA ALA A 171 20.68 -2.42 -20.54
C ALA A 171 20.11 -3.74 -19.99
N VAL A 172 19.74 -3.81 -18.71
CA VAL A 172 19.06 -4.98 -18.13
C VAL A 172 17.61 -5.05 -18.62
N SER A 173 16.88 -3.93 -18.58
CA SER A 173 15.50 -3.86 -19.08
C SER A 173 15.38 -4.26 -20.55
N TYR A 174 16.24 -3.72 -21.44
CA TYR A 174 16.30 -4.15 -22.84
C TYR A 174 16.66 -5.64 -23.01
N ALA A 175 17.42 -6.23 -22.10
CA ALA A 175 17.76 -7.66 -22.13
C ALA A 175 16.65 -8.57 -21.59
N LEU A 176 15.72 -8.02 -20.80
CA LEU A 176 14.49 -8.68 -20.35
C LEU A 176 13.33 -8.54 -21.35
N GLY A 177 13.42 -7.57 -22.28
CA GLY A 177 12.39 -7.31 -23.29
C GLY A 177 11.33 -6.29 -22.85
N GLU A 178 11.61 -5.52 -21.80
CA GLU A 178 10.72 -4.50 -21.24
C GLU A 178 10.51 -3.32 -22.21
N SER A 179 9.31 -2.73 -22.15
CA SER A 179 8.91 -1.58 -22.97
C SER A 179 9.60 -0.26 -22.55
N GLU A 180 9.50 0.77 -23.40
CA GLU A 180 10.05 2.10 -23.07
C GLU A 180 9.40 2.71 -21.80
N GLU A 181 8.15 2.38 -21.51
CA GLU A 181 7.42 2.85 -20.32
C GLU A 181 7.90 2.14 -19.05
N GLU A 182 8.13 0.82 -19.11
CA GLU A 182 8.74 0.05 -18.01
C GLU A 182 10.19 0.47 -17.77
N ILE A 183 10.99 0.68 -18.83
CA ILE A 183 12.35 1.25 -18.75
C ILE A 183 12.32 2.61 -18.04
N ALA A 184 11.35 3.48 -18.35
CA ALA A 184 11.18 4.76 -17.70
C ALA A 184 10.77 4.62 -16.22
N ASP A 185 9.92 3.66 -15.89
CA ASP A 185 9.52 3.35 -14.50
C ASP A 185 10.70 2.83 -13.65
N HIS A 186 11.55 1.98 -14.22
CA HIS A 186 12.80 1.54 -13.59
C HIS A 186 13.84 2.68 -13.42
N LEU A 187 13.76 3.76 -14.20
CA LEU A 187 14.59 4.97 -14.03
C LEU A 187 13.96 6.03 -13.12
N ASN A 188 12.65 5.96 -12.84
CA ASN A 188 11.91 6.94 -12.04
C ASN A 188 12.18 6.73 -10.53
N PRO A 189 12.85 7.66 -9.82
CA PRO A 189 13.15 7.51 -8.40
C PRO A 189 11.92 7.57 -7.48
N LEU A 190 10.75 7.94 -8.01
CA LEU A 190 9.47 7.87 -7.30
C LEU A 190 8.75 6.52 -7.45
N SER A 191 9.18 5.68 -8.40
CA SER A 191 8.55 4.37 -8.60
C SER A 191 8.97 3.35 -7.55
N HIS A 192 8.02 2.47 -7.22
CA HIS A 192 8.28 1.22 -6.53
C HIS A 192 9.32 0.34 -7.26
N ASN A 193 9.31 0.34 -8.60
CA ASN A 193 10.21 -0.42 -9.47
C ASN A 193 11.60 0.19 -9.67
N PHE A 194 11.93 1.35 -9.07
CA PHE A 194 13.17 2.07 -9.33
C PHE A 194 14.43 1.19 -9.21
N MET A 195 15.05 0.88 -10.35
CA MET A 195 16.20 -0.01 -10.51
C MET A 195 15.98 -1.42 -9.95
N THR A 196 14.75 -1.96 -9.97
CA THR A 196 14.44 -3.32 -9.52
C THR A 196 13.52 -4.05 -10.50
N TRP A 197 14.03 -5.12 -11.10
CA TRP A 197 13.35 -6.02 -12.04
C TRP A 197 12.72 -7.21 -11.31
N GLU A 198 11.76 -7.89 -11.93
CA GLU A 198 11.26 -9.16 -11.40
C GLU A 198 11.88 -10.35 -12.16
N ILE A 199 12.57 -11.23 -11.43
CA ILE A 199 13.27 -12.40 -11.97
C ILE A 199 12.88 -13.60 -11.11
N ALA A 200 12.20 -14.59 -11.70
CA ALA A 200 11.71 -15.80 -11.02
C ALA A 200 10.90 -15.50 -9.71
N GLY A 201 9.96 -14.55 -9.77
CA GLY A 201 9.15 -14.15 -8.62
C GLY A 201 9.90 -13.40 -7.52
N GLN A 202 11.13 -12.94 -7.80
CA GLN A 202 11.96 -12.14 -6.89
C GLN A 202 12.20 -10.76 -7.49
N ARG A 203 12.02 -9.70 -6.70
CA ARG A 203 12.50 -8.37 -7.11
C ARG A 203 14.01 -8.27 -6.87
N VAL A 204 14.73 -7.91 -7.92
CA VAL A 204 16.21 -7.93 -8.02
C VAL A 204 16.70 -6.55 -8.45
N GLY A 205 17.68 -5.97 -7.74
CA GLY A 205 18.25 -4.66 -8.11
C GLY A 205 19.61 -4.35 -7.48
N PRO A 206 20.29 -3.25 -7.84
CA PRO A 206 21.57 -2.89 -7.25
C PRO A 206 21.39 -2.53 -5.77
N GLY A 207 22.33 -2.97 -4.91
CA GLY A 207 22.17 -2.96 -3.45
C GLY A 207 21.71 -1.62 -2.87
N SER A 208 20.85 -1.66 -1.85
CA SER A 208 20.02 -0.55 -1.36
C SER A 208 20.77 0.76 -1.02
N LYS A 209 22.08 0.70 -0.72
CA LYS A 209 22.91 1.89 -0.49
C LYS A 209 23.14 2.70 -1.77
N MET A 210 23.23 2.07 -2.94
CA MET A 210 23.28 2.80 -4.21
C MET A 210 21.91 3.39 -4.56
N ARG A 211 20.81 2.62 -4.50
CA ARG A 211 19.44 3.14 -4.73
C ARG A 211 19.13 4.34 -3.82
N SER A 212 19.51 4.30 -2.55
CA SER A 212 19.32 5.42 -1.61
C SER A 212 20.28 6.61 -1.82
N LEU A 213 21.52 6.39 -2.26
CA LEU A 213 22.43 7.49 -2.64
C LEU A 213 21.94 8.22 -3.90
N LEU A 214 21.37 7.48 -4.85
CA LEU A 214 20.78 8.03 -6.07
C LEU A 214 19.50 8.80 -5.76
N TYR A 215 18.65 8.27 -4.87
CA TYR A 215 17.46 8.96 -4.36
C TYR A 215 17.81 10.23 -3.56
N LEU A 216 18.89 10.21 -2.76
CA LEU A 216 19.44 11.40 -2.11
C LEU A 216 19.90 12.43 -3.16
N ALA A 217 20.72 12.00 -4.13
CA ALA A 217 21.24 12.89 -5.16
C ALA A 217 20.10 13.55 -5.95
N GLY A 218 19.09 12.79 -6.37
CA GLY A 218 17.89 13.29 -7.06
C GLY A 218 17.12 14.34 -6.26
N LYS A 219 16.99 14.16 -4.94
CA LYS A 219 16.39 15.16 -4.06
C LYS A 219 17.26 16.41 -3.91
N ILE A 220 18.58 16.26 -3.69
CA ILE A 220 19.52 17.39 -3.64
C ILE A 220 19.51 18.19 -4.96
N THR A 221 19.36 17.55 -6.12
CA THR A 221 19.27 18.25 -7.40
C THR A 221 17.92 18.94 -7.64
N LYS A 222 16.85 18.53 -6.95
CA LYS A 222 15.52 19.17 -7.04
C LYS A 222 15.36 20.31 -6.03
N SER A 223 15.96 20.16 -4.85
CA SER A 223 15.90 21.10 -3.73
C SER A 223 17.30 21.30 -3.12
N PRO A 224 18.19 22.07 -3.78
CA PRO A 224 19.57 22.27 -3.35
C PRO A 224 19.70 23.06 -2.04
N GLU A 225 18.74 23.93 -1.72
CA GLU A 225 18.60 24.62 -0.43
C GLU A 225 18.44 23.64 0.74
N ASP A 226 17.70 22.56 0.55
CA ASP A 226 17.46 21.50 1.53
C ASP A 226 18.58 20.44 1.58
N ALA A 227 19.69 20.64 0.85
CA ALA A 227 20.73 19.62 0.71
C ALA A 227 21.31 19.14 2.06
N ALA A 228 21.45 20.05 3.04
CA ALA A 228 21.89 19.70 4.40
C ALA A 228 20.84 18.87 5.17
N TYR A 229 19.55 19.21 5.03
CA TYR A 229 18.45 18.45 5.63
C TYR A 229 18.32 17.06 5.00
N HIS A 230 18.38 16.97 3.67
CA HIS A 230 18.33 15.70 2.94
C HIS A 230 19.55 14.81 3.25
N ALA A 231 20.76 15.37 3.27
CA ALA A 231 21.96 14.64 3.67
C ALA A 231 21.87 14.18 5.14
N GLY A 232 21.43 15.04 6.06
CA GLY A 232 21.20 14.67 7.47
C GLY A 232 20.18 13.55 7.63
N ARG A 233 19.08 13.58 6.87
CA ARG A 233 18.05 12.53 6.86
C ARG A 233 18.56 11.22 6.25
N PHE A 234 19.33 11.27 5.15
CA PHE A 234 19.98 10.09 4.58
C PHE A 234 20.99 9.48 5.56
N LEU A 235 21.82 10.31 6.20
CA LEU A 235 22.81 9.88 7.19
C LEU A 235 22.11 9.22 8.38
N ARG A 236 21.07 9.85 8.94
CA ARG A 236 20.24 9.26 10.00
C ARG A 236 19.66 7.89 9.59
N GLY A 237 19.18 7.75 8.34
CA GLY A 237 18.71 6.47 7.81
C GLY A 237 19.81 5.43 7.53
N ASN A 238 21.03 5.85 7.21
CA ASN A 238 22.14 4.94 6.88
C ASN A 238 23.04 4.57 8.05
N PHE A 239 23.03 5.36 9.14
CA PHE A 239 23.53 4.98 10.46
C PHE A 239 22.53 4.11 11.25
N ALA A 240 21.29 4.00 10.77
CA ALA A 240 20.23 3.23 11.42
C ALA A 240 20.27 1.68 11.30
N PRO A 241 21.27 0.95 10.74
CA PRO A 241 21.29 -0.50 10.90
C PRO A 241 21.27 -0.94 12.38
N PHE A 242 22.06 -0.30 13.25
CA PHE A 242 22.10 -0.67 14.68
C PHE A 242 21.19 0.17 15.59
N ILE A 243 20.91 1.44 15.25
CA ILE A 243 19.85 2.19 15.94
C ILE A 243 18.47 1.61 15.58
N GLY A 244 18.34 1.06 14.37
CA GLY A 244 17.34 0.04 14.00
C GLY A 244 17.41 -1.11 14.98
N THR A 245 18.37 -2.05 14.88
CA THR A 245 18.38 -3.26 15.73
C THR A 245 18.22 -3.03 17.24
N SER A 246 18.65 -1.87 17.77
CA SER A 246 18.40 -1.44 19.16
C SER A 246 16.96 -0.94 19.40
N MET A 247 16.38 -0.16 18.49
CA MET A 247 14.94 0.14 18.51
C MET A 247 14.09 -1.05 18.08
N ASP A 248 14.62 -2.06 17.38
CA ASP A 248 13.84 -3.05 16.66
C ASP A 248 13.08 -4.10 17.52
N LEU A 249 13.37 -4.50 18.76
CA LEU A 249 14.43 -4.21 19.73
C LEU A 249 13.74 -3.65 20.99
N ILE A 250 13.38 -2.36 20.95
CA ILE A 250 12.54 -1.64 21.93
C ILE A 250 11.07 -1.56 21.48
N THR A 251 10.80 -1.34 20.19
CA THR A 251 9.46 -1.29 19.57
C THR A 251 8.90 -2.68 19.31
N GLY A 252 9.75 -3.63 18.91
CA GLY A 252 9.35 -4.97 18.49
C GLY A 252 9.05 -5.12 16.99
N ARG A 253 9.44 -4.15 16.15
CA ARG A 253 9.40 -4.22 14.67
C ARG A 253 10.73 -3.77 14.06
N ASN A 254 11.20 -4.43 12.99
CA ASN A 254 12.48 -4.17 12.35
C ASN A 254 12.48 -2.92 11.43
N TYR A 255 13.59 -2.63 10.75
CA TYR A 255 13.69 -1.51 9.79
C TYR A 255 12.75 -1.60 8.56
N MET A 256 12.17 -2.78 8.30
CA MET A 256 11.13 -3.08 7.33
C MET A 256 9.74 -3.29 7.97
N GLY A 257 9.57 -2.99 9.27
CA GLY A 257 8.29 -3.13 9.97
C GLY A 257 7.94 -4.55 10.46
N ASP A 258 8.69 -5.59 10.08
CA ASP A 258 8.41 -6.97 10.47
C ASP A 258 8.58 -7.18 11.98
N PRO A 259 7.69 -7.91 12.68
CA PRO A 259 7.79 -8.11 14.12
C PRO A 259 9.01 -8.94 14.54
N THR A 260 9.69 -8.55 15.62
CA THR A 260 10.97 -9.15 16.08
C THR A 260 10.88 -9.88 17.42
N ARG A 261 9.68 -9.98 18.02
CA ARG A 261 9.48 -10.35 19.43
C ARG A 261 8.65 -11.61 19.68
N GLU A 262 8.36 -12.39 18.64
CA GLU A 262 7.43 -13.52 18.73
C GLU A 262 7.97 -14.76 19.49
N GLY A 263 9.20 -14.70 20.01
CA GLY A 263 9.66 -15.64 21.04
C GLY A 263 11.17 -15.68 21.27
N LEU A 264 11.59 -16.31 22.37
CA LEU A 264 13.01 -16.62 22.62
C LEU A 264 13.68 -17.43 21.48
N PRO A 265 13.00 -18.38 20.80
CA PRO A 265 13.57 -19.06 19.64
C PRO A 265 13.86 -18.10 18.47
N SER A 266 12.94 -17.19 18.10
CA SER A 266 13.19 -16.24 17.01
C SER A 266 14.30 -15.25 17.37
N LEU A 267 14.34 -14.78 18.62
CA LEU A 267 15.44 -13.93 19.12
C LEU A 267 16.82 -14.56 18.88
N SER A 268 16.98 -15.87 19.17
CA SER A 268 18.25 -16.57 18.95
C SER A 268 18.56 -16.84 17.47
N ARG A 269 17.54 -17.17 16.66
CA ARG A 269 17.65 -17.35 15.21
C ARG A 269 18.09 -16.04 14.52
N THR A 270 17.45 -14.93 14.85
CA THR A 270 17.72 -13.63 14.22
C THR A 270 19.02 -12.99 14.70
N ILE A 271 19.33 -13.03 16.00
CA ILE A 271 20.55 -12.38 16.53
C ILE A 271 21.83 -13.20 16.24
N LEU A 272 21.78 -14.54 16.21
CA LEU A 272 22.98 -15.37 16.04
C LEU A 272 23.05 -16.14 14.71
N GLY A 273 21.92 -16.43 14.07
CA GLY A 273 21.85 -17.14 12.78
C GLY A 273 21.80 -16.19 11.59
N GLU A 274 20.95 -15.17 11.63
CA GLU A 274 20.72 -14.26 10.51
C GLU A 274 21.76 -13.12 10.51
N ASN A 275 21.88 -12.34 11.61
CA ASN A 275 22.76 -11.17 11.70
C ASN A 275 24.29 -11.41 11.64
N LEU A 276 24.75 -12.67 11.55
CA LEU A 276 26.19 -13.03 11.53
C LEU A 276 26.64 -13.76 10.25
N LEU A 277 25.73 -14.09 9.34
CA LEU A 277 26.06 -14.69 8.05
C LEU A 277 26.10 -13.63 6.93
N PRO A 278 26.81 -13.87 5.82
CA PRO A 278 26.64 -13.04 4.63
C PRO A 278 25.18 -13.11 4.14
N ILE A 279 24.63 -11.99 3.68
CA ILE A 279 23.20 -11.87 3.31
C ILE A 279 22.79 -12.96 2.30
N TRP A 280 23.62 -13.23 1.30
CA TRP A 280 23.38 -14.30 0.31
C TRP A 280 23.28 -15.71 0.91
N VAL A 281 23.89 -15.98 2.08
CA VAL A 281 23.74 -17.24 2.83
C VAL A 281 22.43 -17.25 3.60
N GLN A 282 22.06 -16.13 4.24
CA GLN A 282 20.78 -15.96 4.94
C GLN A 282 19.59 -16.16 3.98
N SER A 283 19.63 -15.55 2.80
CA SER A 283 18.60 -15.63 1.76
C SER A 283 18.41 -17.04 1.17
N VAL A 284 19.48 -17.83 1.10
CA VAL A 284 19.41 -19.25 0.67
C VAL A 284 18.91 -20.15 1.81
N ALA A 285 19.36 -19.90 3.05
CA ALA A 285 19.17 -20.81 4.18
C ALA A 285 17.86 -20.59 4.96
N PHE A 286 17.38 -19.35 5.10
CA PHE A 286 16.37 -18.99 6.10
C PHE A 286 15.12 -18.29 5.58
N GLU A 287 15.19 -17.58 4.45
CA GLU A 287 14.06 -16.82 3.91
C GLU A 287 13.02 -17.69 3.16
N GLY A 288 11.82 -17.14 2.93
CA GLY A 288 10.72 -17.79 2.22
C GLY A 288 10.89 -17.86 0.70
N GLY A 289 10.09 -18.71 0.05
CA GLY A 289 10.13 -19.00 -1.40
C GLY A 289 10.40 -20.48 -1.70
N ASP A 290 10.38 -20.84 -2.98
CA ASP A 290 10.78 -22.16 -3.46
C ASP A 290 12.31 -22.33 -3.51
N ILE A 291 12.81 -23.51 -3.88
CA ILE A 291 14.26 -23.77 -3.90
C ILE A 291 14.97 -23.01 -5.03
N ALA A 292 14.35 -22.86 -6.22
CA ALA A 292 14.95 -22.13 -7.33
C ALA A 292 14.98 -20.61 -7.05
N GLY A 293 13.90 -20.05 -6.49
CA GLY A 293 13.84 -18.67 -6.03
C GLY A 293 14.90 -18.35 -4.97
N LYS A 294 15.10 -19.21 -3.97
CA LYS A 294 16.16 -19.05 -2.93
C LYS A 294 17.57 -19.09 -3.52
N VAL A 295 17.86 -20.06 -4.39
CA VAL A 295 19.17 -20.16 -5.07
C VAL A 295 19.41 -18.93 -5.95
N THR A 296 18.39 -18.45 -6.65
CA THR A 296 18.46 -17.24 -7.49
C THR A 296 18.72 -16.01 -6.63
N ARG A 297 17.98 -15.82 -5.52
CA ARG A 297 18.19 -14.73 -4.55
C ARG A 297 19.63 -14.74 -4.01
N GLY A 298 20.15 -15.92 -3.62
CA GLY A 298 21.53 -16.09 -3.18
C GLY A 298 22.57 -15.71 -4.24
N LEU A 299 22.40 -16.13 -5.50
CA LEU A 299 23.33 -15.81 -6.58
C LEU A 299 23.32 -14.32 -6.95
N VAL A 300 22.14 -13.71 -6.94
CA VAL A 300 21.94 -12.25 -7.11
C VAL A 300 22.69 -11.47 -6.01
N GLU A 301 22.50 -11.84 -4.75
CA GLU A 301 23.11 -11.12 -3.63
C GLU A 301 24.60 -11.40 -3.48
N PHE A 302 25.07 -12.58 -3.87
CA PHE A 302 26.48 -12.89 -4.06
C PHE A 302 27.14 -11.95 -5.09
N ALA A 303 26.40 -11.49 -6.11
CA ALA A 303 26.88 -10.49 -7.08
C ALA A 303 26.84 -9.03 -6.55
N GLY A 304 26.34 -8.79 -5.34
CA GLY A 304 26.23 -7.45 -4.73
C GLY A 304 24.96 -6.68 -5.11
N MET A 305 23.99 -7.36 -5.73
CA MET A 305 22.61 -6.90 -5.84
C MET A 305 21.86 -7.17 -4.53
N ARG A 306 20.58 -6.78 -4.46
CA ARG A 306 19.61 -7.21 -3.44
C ARG A 306 18.53 -8.04 -4.13
N GLY A 307 18.09 -9.12 -3.49
CA GLY A 307 16.84 -9.79 -3.80
C GLY A 307 15.80 -9.54 -2.71
N TYR A 308 14.52 -9.67 -3.04
CA TYR A 308 13.43 -9.79 -2.08
C TYR A 308 12.22 -10.49 -2.73
N PRO A 309 11.41 -11.25 -1.96
CA PRO A 309 10.19 -11.85 -2.49
C PRO A 309 9.21 -10.78 -2.98
N ARG A 310 8.29 -11.18 -3.87
CA ARG A 310 7.09 -10.39 -4.14
C ARG A 310 6.30 -10.21 -2.83
N GLY A 311 5.69 -9.03 -2.65
CA GLY A 311 4.82 -8.74 -1.50
C GLY A 311 3.36 -9.05 -1.84
N ALA A 312 2.49 -9.16 -0.84
CA ALA A 312 1.12 -9.66 -1.01
C ALA A 312 0.32 -8.92 -2.10
N TYR A 313 0.42 -7.59 -2.18
CA TYR A 313 -0.20 -6.79 -3.25
C TYR A 313 0.27 -7.16 -4.67
N GLY A 314 1.53 -7.57 -4.82
CA GLY A 314 2.07 -8.03 -6.10
C GLY A 314 1.59 -9.45 -6.47
N ASP A 315 1.42 -10.32 -5.47
CA ASP A 315 0.84 -11.65 -5.68
C ASP A 315 -0.66 -11.55 -6.01
N LEU A 316 -1.39 -10.68 -5.31
CA LEU A 316 -2.76 -10.30 -5.63
C LEU A 316 -2.88 -9.80 -7.07
N ARG A 317 -2.09 -8.79 -7.47
CA ARG A 317 -2.13 -8.26 -8.84
C ARG A 317 -1.83 -9.34 -9.88
N ALA A 318 -0.78 -10.14 -9.66
CA ALA A 318 -0.44 -11.23 -10.58
C ALA A 318 -1.58 -12.26 -10.73
N ARG A 319 -2.28 -12.60 -9.63
CA ARG A 319 -3.41 -13.55 -9.65
C ARG A 319 -4.67 -12.92 -10.26
N GLN A 320 -4.90 -11.63 -10.03
CA GLN A 320 -5.96 -10.84 -10.67
C GLN A 320 -5.77 -10.76 -12.19
N ASP A 321 -4.57 -10.41 -12.65
CA ASP A 321 -4.22 -10.34 -14.07
C ASP A 321 -4.28 -11.73 -14.73
N GLU A 322 -3.82 -12.80 -14.06
CA GLU A 322 -3.95 -14.19 -14.54
C GLU A 322 -5.42 -14.59 -14.74
N LEU A 323 -6.28 -14.36 -13.76
CA LEU A 323 -7.70 -14.74 -13.82
C LEU A 323 -8.50 -13.88 -14.82
N ALA A 324 -8.17 -12.59 -14.95
CA ALA A 324 -8.73 -11.73 -15.98
C ALA A 324 -8.31 -12.21 -17.39
N GLN A 325 -7.01 -12.46 -17.61
CA GLN A 325 -6.50 -12.90 -18.90
C GLN A 325 -7.03 -14.29 -19.28
N ALA A 326 -7.13 -15.22 -18.34
CA ALA A 326 -7.61 -16.58 -18.57
C ALA A 326 -9.11 -16.67 -18.89
N ARG A 327 -9.94 -15.76 -18.35
CA ARG A 327 -11.40 -15.77 -18.58
C ARG A 327 -11.89 -14.78 -19.63
N PHE A 328 -11.22 -13.63 -19.78
CA PHE A 328 -11.67 -12.51 -20.61
C PHE A 328 -10.66 -12.05 -21.66
N GLY A 329 -9.41 -12.55 -21.63
CA GLY A 329 -8.39 -12.23 -22.63
C GLY A 329 -7.76 -10.84 -22.49
N MET A 330 -7.95 -10.17 -21.36
CA MET A 330 -7.47 -8.82 -21.04
C MET A 330 -6.95 -8.76 -19.60
N SER A 331 -6.12 -7.75 -19.28
CA SER A 331 -5.63 -7.52 -17.91
C SER A 331 -6.76 -7.16 -16.93
N TRP A 332 -6.46 -7.23 -15.64
CA TRP A 332 -7.39 -6.84 -14.57
C TRP A 332 -7.78 -5.36 -14.65
N GLU A 333 -6.84 -4.51 -15.02
CA GLU A 333 -7.04 -3.06 -15.14
C GLU A 333 -7.95 -2.72 -16.33
N GLU A 334 -7.71 -3.35 -17.50
CA GLU A 334 -8.60 -3.28 -18.66
C GLU A 334 -10.00 -3.82 -18.34
N LEU A 335 -10.11 -4.96 -17.68
CA LEU A 335 -11.39 -5.57 -17.29
C LEU A 335 -12.25 -4.61 -16.44
N GLY A 336 -11.62 -3.86 -15.53
CA GLY A 336 -12.28 -2.86 -14.70
C GLY A 336 -12.86 -1.67 -15.45
N VAL A 337 -12.23 -1.28 -16.57
CA VAL A 337 -12.71 -0.18 -17.43
C VAL A 337 -13.48 -0.62 -18.68
N HIS A 338 -13.51 -1.93 -18.98
CA HIS A 338 -14.10 -2.46 -20.20
C HIS A 338 -15.64 -2.28 -20.23
N PRO A 339 -16.23 -1.64 -21.26
CA PRO A 339 -17.66 -1.28 -21.26
C PRO A 339 -18.67 -2.43 -21.09
N ASN A 340 -18.28 -3.67 -21.41
CA ASN A 340 -19.18 -4.84 -21.33
C ASN A 340 -18.98 -5.68 -20.05
N TYR A 341 -18.02 -5.34 -19.19
CA TYR A 341 -17.65 -6.13 -18.00
C TYR A 341 -17.54 -5.24 -16.76
N GLY A 342 -16.61 -4.28 -16.83
CA GLY A 342 -16.35 -3.29 -15.79
C GLY A 342 -16.05 -3.87 -14.41
N LYS A 343 -16.10 -2.97 -13.43
CA LYS A 343 -15.90 -3.26 -12.00
C LYS A 343 -16.83 -4.33 -11.43
N LEU A 344 -18.02 -4.50 -11.99
CA LEU A 344 -18.96 -5.55 -11.59
C LEU A 344 -18.39 -6.95 -11.84
N THR A 345 -17.72 -7.16 -12.98
CA THR A 345 -17.05 -8.44 -13.28
C THR A 345 -15.83 -8.66 -12.39
N GLN A 346 -15.08 -7.62 -12.05
CA GLN A 346 -14.00 -7.71 -11.03
C GLN A 346 -14.56 -8.15 -9.66
N MET A 347 -15.68 -7.57 -9.21
CA MET A 347 -16.32 -7.96 -7.94
C MET A 347 -16.77 -9.43 -7.93
N ARG A 348 -17.36 -9.90 -9.04
CA ARG A 348 -17.73 -11.32 -9.22
C ARG A 348 -16.50 -12.22 -9.19
N LEU A 349 -15.40 -11.84 -9.85
CA LEU A 349 -14.14 -12.58 -9.80
C LEU A 349 -13.57 -12.72 -8.39
N ILE A 350 -13.61 -11.68 -7.55
CA ILE A 350 -13.13 -11.81 -6.16
C ILE A 350 -14.00 -12.81 -5.39
N ARG A 351 -15.33 -12.64 -5.40
CA ARG A 351 -16.29 -13.52 -4.70
C ARG A 351 -16.26 -14.97 -5.19
N GLU A 352 -15.98 -15.21 -6.46
CA GLU A 352 -15.91 -16.57 -7.03
C GLU A 352 -14.60 -17.31 -6.74
N ASN A 353 -13.53 -16.63 -6.31
CA ASN A 353 -12.21 -17.22 -6.12
C ASN A 353 -11.66 -16.86 -4.72
N PRO A 354 -11.88 -17.68 -3.68
CA PRO A 354 -11.45 -17.39 -2.30
C PRO A 354 -9.94 -17.11 -2.13
N GLU A 355 -9.11 -17.56 -3.07
CA GLU A 355 -7.69 -17.21 -3.14
C GLU A 355 -7.46 -15.71 -3.42
N LEU A 356 -8.32 -15.07 -4.23
CA LEU A 356 -8.29 -13.61 -4.42
C LEU A 356 -8.77 -12.87 -3.17
N GLU A 357 -9.66 -13.47 -2.38
CA GLU A 357 -10.15 -12.91 -1.11
C GLU A 357 -9.01 -12.92 -0.07
N GLU A 358 -8.38 -14.08 0.17
CA GLU A 358 -7.19 -14.22 1.05
C GLU A 358 -6.03 -13.31 0.60
N LEU A 359 -5.75 -13.24 -0.71
CA LEU A 359 -4.72 -12.33 -1.23
C LEU A 359 -5.10 -10.84 -1.11
N SER A 360 -6.39 -10.50 -1.09
CA SER A 360 -6.86 -9.13 -0.89
C SER A 360 -6.73 -8.72 0.57
N GLU A 361 -7.22 -9.53 1.51
CA GLU A 361 -7.05 -9.32 2.96
C GLU A 361 -5.58 -9.15 3.32
N LYS A 362 -4.71 -10.05 2.84
CA LYS A 362 -3.27 -10.02 3.09
C LYS A 362 -2.56 -8.82 2.44
N ALA A 363 -3.02 -8.39 1.26
CA ALA A 363 -2.50 -7.19 0.61
C ALA A 363 -2.92 -5.91 1.35
N GLU A 364 -4.14 -5.88 1.90
CA GLU A 364 -4.63 -4.79 2.74
C GLU A 364 -3.88 -4.74 4.07
N GLU A 365 -3.75 -5.86 4.80
CA GLU A 365 -2.92 -5.94 6.01
C GLU A 365 -1.49 -5.42 5.77
N ASP A 366 -0.83 -5.88 4.69
CA ASP A 366 0.52 -5.42 4.36
C ASP A 366 0.53 -3.91 4.08
N PHE A 367 -0.44 -3.41 3.30
CA PHE A 367 -0.57 -1.99 3.01
C PHE A 367 -0.78 -1.15 4.29
N GLU A 368 -1.55 -1.64 5.27
CA GLU A 368 -1.69 -1.03 6.60
C GLU A 368 -0.36 -0.97 7.35
N LYS A 369 0.41 -2.07 7.38
CA LYS A 369 1.74 -2.15 8.03
C LYS A 369 2.71 -1.10 7.44
N TRP A 370 2.51 -0.70 6.19
CA TRP A 370 3.34 0.28 5.47
C TRP A 370 2.79 1.72 5.45
N ALA A 371 1.54 1.95 5.84
CA ALA A 371 0.84 3.23 5.76
C ALA A 371 1.52 4.37 6.55
N ARG A 372 1.51 5.59 6.01
CA ARG A 372 2.14 6.78 6.61
C ARG A 372 1.40 8.07 6.27
N GLY A 373 1.36 9.00 7.22
CA GLY A 373 0.76 10.32 7.04
C GLY A 373 -0.73 10.20 6.73
N GLU A 374 -1.17 10.90 5.68
CA GLU A 374 -2.55 10.89 5.17
C GLU A 374 -3.15 9.48 5.00
N GLN A 375 -2.33 8.49 4.60
CA GLN A 375 -2.82 7.12 4.41
C GLN A 375 -3.28 6.46 5.72
N LEU A 376 -2.70 6.84 6.88
CA LEU A 376 -3.15 6.30 8.17
C LEU A 376 -4.57 6.77 8.50
N ILE A 377 -4.89 8.04 8.21
CA ILE A 377 -6.22 8.62 8.42
C ILE A 377 -7.26 7.91 7.52
N TRP A 378 -6.89 7.58 6.28
CA TRP A 378 -7.74 6.82 5.37
C TRP A 378 -8.00 5.38 5.85
N ASN A 379 -6.97 4.70 6.35
CA ASN A 379 -7.11 3.34 6.86
C ASN A 379 -7.95 3.31 8.14
N GLU A 380 -7.71 4.23 9.08
CA GLU A 380 -8.47 4.39 10.32
C GLU A 380 -9.95 4.71 10.06
N TYR A 381 -10.24 5.55 9.06
CA TYR A 381 -11.61 5.82 8.60
C TYR A 381 -12.28 4.58 7.98
N ASN A 382 -11.55 3.82 7.17
CA ASN A 382 -12.09 2.60 6.55
C ASN A 382 -12.35 1.50 7.59
N ALA A 383 -11.47 1.34 8.58
CA ALA A 383 -11.65 0.41 9.70
C ALA A 383 -12.86 0.75 10.56
N GLU A 384 -13.07 2.03 10.87
CA GLU A 384 -14.30 2.50 11.54
C GLU A 384 -15.54 2.25 10.67
N LEU A 385 -15.51 2.55 9.36
CA LEU A 385 -16.62 2.25 8.43
C LEU A 385 -16.97 0.75 8.35
N GLU A 386 -15.97 -0.12 8.41
CA GLU A 386 -16.18 -1.57 8.37
C GLU A 386 -16.73 -2.08 9.71
N HIS A 387 -16.21 -1.59 10.84
CA HIS A 387 -16.79 -1.87 12.15
C HIS A 387 -18.27 -1.41 12.23
N LEU A 388 -18.60 -0.21 11.75
CA LEU A 388 -19.99 0.26 11.61
C LEU A 388 -20.82 -0.64 10.68
N THR A 389 -20.21 -1.17 9.62
CA THR A 389 -20.86 -2.12 8.70
C THR A 389 -21.17 -3.45 9.38
N GLN A 390 -20.24 -3.98 10.16
CA GLN A 390 -20.42 -5.22 10.93
C GLN A 390 -21.48 -5.06 12.02
N LEU A 391 -21.51 -3.95 12.75
CA LEU A 391 -22.56 -3.66 13.74
C LEU A 391 -23.96 -3.68 13.09
N VAL A 392 -24.12 -3.00 11.95
CA VAL A 392 -25.39 -2.93 11.23
C VAL A 392 -25.78 -4.29 10.63
N ASN A 393 -24.82 -5.03 10.06
CA ASN A 393 -25.06 -6.39 9.55
C ASN A 393 -25.47 -7.34 10.69
N ASN A 394 -24.87 -7.21 11.88
CA ASN A 394 -25.25 -7.99 13.06
C ASN A 394 -26.67 -7.69 13.54
N GLU A 395 -27.10 -6.43 13.54
CA GLU A 395 -28.49 -6.05 13.85
C GLU A 395 -29.47 -6.55 12.79
N ILE A 396 -29.15 -6.43 11.49
CA ILE A 396 -29.94 -6.99 10.38
C ILE A 396 -30.10 -8.51 10.53
N ASN A 397 -29.03 -9.23 10.87
CA ASN A 397 -29.04 -10.67 11.13
C ASN A 397 -29.86 -11.02 12.38
N ALA A 398 -29.80 -10.21 13.45
CA ALA A 398 -30.60 -10.38 14.65
C ALA A 398 -32.10 -10.04 14.43
N ALA A 399 -32.40 -9.15 13.48
CA ALA A 399 -33.77 -8.87 13.03
C ALA A 399 -34.32 -10.03 12.19
N SER A 400 -33.53 -10.60 11.26
CA SER A 400 -33.93 -11.73 10.42
C SER A 400 -34.29 -12.96 11.28
N ARG A 401 -33.40 -13.34 12.21
CA ARG A 401 -33.66 -14.44 13.15
C ARG A 401 -34.88 -14.22 14.04
N GLN A 402 -35.19 -12.97 14.40
CA GLN A 402 -36.43 -12.65 15.12
C GLN A 402 -37.66 -12.82 14.23
N PHE A 403 -37.63 -12.35 12.98
CA PHE A 403 -38.71 -12.52 12.01
C PHE A 403 -39.00 -13.99 11.72
N GLU A 404 -37.95 -14.80 11.52
CA GLU A 404 -38.03 -16.24 11.30
C GLU A 404 -38.70 -16.99 12.48
N GLN A 405 -38.55 -16.48 13.71
CA GLN A 405 -39.13 -17.06 14.92
C GLN A 405 -40.56 -16.56 15.23
N THR A 406 -40.89 -15.31 14.91
CA THR A 406 -42.16 -14.68 15.33
C THR A 406 -43.17 -14.46 14.21
N GLY A 407 -42.73 -14.39 12.95
CA GLY A 407 -43.54 -13.93 11.82
C GLY A 407 -43.89 -12.43 11.85
N ASP A 408 -43.36 -11.66 12.82
CA ASP A 408 -43.67 -10.24 12.99
C ASP A 408 -42.86 -9.37 12.00
N GLY A 409 -43.37 -9.28 10.77
CA GLY A 409 -42.74 -8.50 9.71
C GLY A 409 -42.86 -6.99 9.90
N SER A 410 -43.80 -6.49 10.72
CA SER A 410 -43.91 -5.06 11.04
C SER A 410 -42.75 -4.62 11.93
N LYS A 411 -42.47 -5.37 13.01
CA LYS A 411 -41.30 -5.13 13.88
C LYS A 411 -39.99 -5.40 13.15
N PHE A 412 -39.94 -6.41 12.29
CA PHE A 412 -38.77 -6.66 11.43
C PHE A 412 -38.47 -5.46 10.51
N ARG A 413 -39.48 -4.96 9.79
CA ARG A 413 -39.38 -3.76 8.94
C ARG A 413 -38.85 -2.57 9.73
N GLU A 414 -39.33 -2.36 10.95
CA GLU A 414 -38.90 -1.26 11.82
C GLU A 414 -37.43 -1.40 12.24
N ARG A 415 -36.99 -2.58 12.71
CA ARG A 415 -35.57 -2.83 13.02
C ARG A 415 -34.66 -2.66 11.79
N ILE A 416 -35.08 -3.16 10.62
CA ILE A 416 -34.32 -3.00 9.38
C ILE A 416 -34.23 -1.53 8.95
N ASN A 417 -35.31 -0.75 9.06
CA ASN A 417 -35.26 0.70 8.82
C ASN A 417 -34.34 1.40 9.81
N GLN A 418 -34.45 1.10 11.11
CA GLN A 418 -33.61 1.67 12.17
C GLN A 418 -32.12 1.34 11.95
N ALA A 419 -31.78 0.11 11.56
CA ALA A 419 -30.40 -0.29 11.28
C ALA A 419 -29.79 0.46 10.07
N PHE A 420 -30.57 0.69 9.01
CA PHE A 420 -30.10 1.49 7.86
C PHE A 420 -30.05 2.99 8.16
N TRP A 421 -30.97 3.53 8.97
CA TRP A 421 -30.95 4.91 9.43
C TRP A 421 -29.73 5.18 10.33
N LEU A 422 -29.49 4.31 11.31
CA LEU A 422 -28.32 4.36 12.19
C LEU A 422 -27.01 4.23 11.40
N LYS A 423 -26.95 3.41 10.35
CA LYS A 423 -25.79 3.37 9.44
C LYS A 423 -25.55 4.69 8.71
N GLY A 424 -26.61 5.45 8.42
CA GLY A 424 -26.52 6.78 7.84
C GLY A 424 -25.99 7.80 8.85
N GLU A 425 -26.62 7.87 10.03
CA GLU A 425 -26.27 8.74 11.15
C GLU A 425 -24.80 8.54 11.59
N MET A 426 -24.43 7.33 12.00
CA MET A 426 -23.07 7.03 12.48
C MET A 426 -21.98 7.26 11.41
N ARG A 427 -22.33 7.19 10.12
CA ARG A 427 -21.42 7.52 9.01
C ARG A 427 -21.30 9.03 8.77
N GLY A 428 -22.36 9.79 9.05
CA GLY A 428 -22.31 11.25 9.14
C GLY A 428 -21.39 11.66 10.28
N ASP A 429 -21.69 11.21 11.50
CA ASP A 429 -20.89 11.47 12.71
C ASP A 429 -19.41 11.14 12.51
N LEU A 430 -19.10 10.00 11.87
CA LEU A 430 -17.72 9.61 11.55
C LEU A 430 -17.03 10.60 10.60
N LEU A 431 -17.73 11.14 9.61
CA LEU A 431 -17.19 12.19 8.73
C LEU A 431 -17.11 13.57 9.40
N GLU A 432 -17.85 13.80 10.49
CA GLU A 432 -17.81 15.06 11.25
C GLU A 432 -16.66 15.13 12.26
N ARG A 433 -16.06 14.02 12.68
CA ARG A 433 -14.87 14.04 13.57
C ARG A 433 -13.67 14.74 12.92
N ASP A 434 -12.86 15.42 13.72
CA ASP A 434 -11.77 16.27 13.21
C ASP A 434 -10.56 15.46 12.71
N GLU A 435 -10.31 14.27 13.24
CA GLU A 435 -9.28 13.35 12.72
C GLU A 435 -9.54 12.99 11.24
N PHE A 436 -10.80 12.92 10.81
CA PHE A 436 -11.22 12.60 9.45
C PHE A 436 -11.49 13.84 8.57
N SER A 437 -11.02 15.02 8.98
CA SER A 437 -11.14 16.27 8.23
C SER A 437 -10.61 16.18 6.79
N LEU A 438 -9.52 15.44 6.55
CA LEU A 438 -8.98 15.15 5.21
C LEU A 438 -9.97 14.34 4.34
N VAL A 439 -10.61 13.34 4.94
CA VAL A 439 -11.58 12.46 4.27
C VAL A 439 -12.86 13.23 3.95
N ARG A 440 -13.31 14.09 4.88
CA ARG A 440 -14.38 15.07 4.68
C ARG A 440 -14.07 16.06 3.56
N GLU A 441 -12.84 16.56 3.46
CA GLU A 441 -12.40 17.42 2.34
C GLU A 441 -12.42 16.68 1.00
N TYR A 442 -12.01 15.41 0.96
CA TYR A 442 -12.06 14.60 -0.26
C TYR A 442 -13.49 14.33 -0.74
N TYR A 443 -14.42 13.99 0.16
CA TYR A 443 -15.82 13.71 -0.21
C TYR A 443 -16.66 14.96 -0.49
N SER A 444 -16.30 16.12 0.06
CA SER A 444 -17.01 17.39 -0.21
C SER A 444 -16.62 18.03 -1.54
N LYS A 445 -15.46 17.70 -2.10
CA LYS A 445 -15.06 18.13 -3.45
C LYS A 445 -15.75 17.28 -4.53
N PRO A 446 -16.29 17.88 -5.61
CA PRO A 446 -16.56 17.12 -6.82
C PRO A 446 -15.23 16.56 -7.37
N PRO A 447 -15.23 15.38 -8.02
CA PRO A 447 -14.01 14.84 -8.60
C PRO A 447 -13.48 15.74 -9.71
N ASP A 448 -12.15 15.86 -9.78
CA ASP A 448 -11.47 16.55 -10.88
C ASP A 448 -11.85 15.91 -12.24
N ALA A 449 -11.93 16.74 -13.29
CA ALA A 449 -12.27 16.29 -14.63
C ALA A 449 -11.34 15.17 -15.13
N ASP A 450 -10.04 15.24 -14.79
CA ASP A 450 -9.04 14.21 -15.10
C ASP A 450 -9.27 12.87 -14.39
N VAL A 451 -9.95 12.88 -13.24
CA VAL A 451 -10.36 11.67 -12.53
C VAL A 451 -11.61 11.08 -13.18
N ILE A 452 -12.60 11.91 -13.54
CA ILE A 452 -13.79 11.46 -14.28
C ILE A 452 -13.38 10.86 -15.64
N ALA A 453 -12.46 11.51 -16.37
CA ALA A 453 -11.98 11.08 -17.68
C ALA A 453 -11.18 9.76 -17.66
N LYS A 454 -10.77 9.28 -16.47
CA LYS A 454 -10.10 7.99 -16.26
C LYS A 454 -11.01 6.93 -15.65
N MET A 455 -12.23 7.28 -15.26
CA MET A 455 -13.21 6.31 -14.77
C MET A 455 -13.85 5.58 -15.96
N SER A 456 -14.25 4.32 -15.73
CA SER A 456 -15.17 3.65 -16.66
C SER A 456 -16.46 4.48 -16.77
N PRO A 457 -17.11 4.55 -17.95
CA PRO A 457 -18.42 5.19 -18.08
C PRO A 457 -19.43 4.67 -17.05
N GLN A 458 -19.34 3.37 -16.77
CA GLN A 458 -20.06 2.61 -15.76
C GLN A 458 -19.84 3.13 -14.32
N ASP A 459 -18.59 3.34 -13.90
CA ASP A 459 -18.26 3.90 -12.57
C ASP A 459 -18.68 5.36 -12.45
N ALA A 460 -18.58 6.15 -13.52
CA ALA A 460 -19.06 7.53 -13.56
C ALA A 460 -20.58 7.60 -13.40
N ILE A 461 -21.32 6.75 -14.11
CA ILE A 461 -22.78 6.56 -14.00
C ILE A 461 -23.17 6.13 -12.58
N TYR A 462 -22.48 5.12 -12.01
CA TYR A 462 -22.71 4.67 -10.64
C TYR A 462 -22.40 5.75 -9.61
N ARG A 463 -21.33 6.54 -9.81
CA ARG A 463 -21.00 7.67 -8.93
C ARG A 463 -22.08 8.75 -8.96
N GLU A 464 -22.52 9.18 -10.14
CA GLU A 464 -23.58 10.19 -10.25
C GLU A 464 -24.90 9.70 -9.65
N TYR A 465 -25.25 8.41 -9.84
CA TYR A 465 -26.42 7.82 -9.19
C TYR A 465 -26.35 7.97 -7.67
N ASN A 466 -25.23 7.56 -7.05
CA ASN A 466 -25.07 7.67 -5.60
C ASN A 466 -25.09 9.12 -5.12
N GLN A 467 -24.44 10.04 -5.83
CA GLN A 467 -24.47 11.48 -5.50
C GLN A 467 -25.86 12.08 -5.62
N THR A 468 -26.67 11.60 -6.57
CA THR A 468 -28.04 12.08 -6.84
C THR A 468 -29.05 11.51 -5.85
N MET A 469 -28.91 10.23 -5.48
CA MET A 469 -29.90 9.46 -4.71
C MET A 469 -29.60 9.39 -3.21
N TYR A 470 -28.39 9.78 -2.77
CA TYR A 470 -27.96 9.79 -1.37
C TYR A 470 -27.28 11.11 -0.94
N SER A 471 -27.53 12.22 -1.63
CA SER A 471 -27.19 13.56 -1.16
C SER A 471 -27.97 13.94 0.10
N ALA A 472 -27.46 14.89 0.90
CA ALA A 472 -28.10 15.30 2.16
C ALA A 472 -29.56 15.78 2.00
N ASP A 473 -29.91 16.38 0.85
CA ASP A 473 -31.26 16.85 0.56
C ASP A 473 -32.27 15.74 0.20
N MET A 474 -31.82 14.48 0.10
CA MET A 474 -32.68 13.30 -0.02
C MET A 474 -33.33 12.88 1.30
N TYR A 475 -32.93 13.50 2.40
CA TYR A 475 -33.48 13.29 3.73
C TYR A 475 -34.21 14.56 4.15
N ASP A 476 -35.28 14.43 4.95
CA ASP A 476 -35.95 15.58 5.54
C ASP A 476 -35.34 15.99 6.89
N GLN A 477 -35.93 16.99 7.56
CA GLN A 477 -35.46 17.50 8.85
C GLN A 477 -35.55 16.48 10.03
N TYR A 478 -36.09 15.29 9.79
CA TYR A 478 -36.16 14.17 10.73
C TYR A 478 -35.25 12.99 10.31
N GLY A 479 -34.49 13.15 9.22
CA GLY A 479 -33.67 12.07 8.65
C GLY A 479 -34.48 11.03 7.84
N GLU A 480 -35.75 11.30 7.53
CA GLU A 480 -36.58 10.37 6.76
C GLU A 480 -36.32 10.50 5.26
N TYR A 481 -36.17 9.36 4.57
CA TYR A 481 -35.81 9.33 3.16
C TYR A 481 -36.98 9.74 2.25
N ARG A 482 -36.74 10.71 1.37
CA ARG A 482 -37.77 11.38 0.56
C ARG A 482 -38.13 10.58 -0.68
N TRP A 483 -38.85 9.47 -0.52
CA TRP A 483 -39.22 8.54 -1.60
C TRP A 483 -39.87 9.20 -2.85
N ASP A 484 -40.74 10.21 -2.67
CA ASP A 484 -41.33 10.97 -3.79
C ASP A 484 -40.28 11.74 -4.62
N GLU A 485 -39.21 12.21 -3.98
CA GLU A 485 -38.07 12.86 -4.65
C GLU A 485 -37.10 11.81 -5.25
N ALA A 486 -36.95 10.65 -4.59
CA ALA A 486 -36.11 9.55 -5.08
C ALA A 486 -36.64 8.98 -6.39
N ASP A 487 -37.95 8.75 -6.51
CA ASP A 487 -38.57 8.33 -7.76
C ASP A 487 -38.41 9.39 -8.85
N ARG A 488 -38.58 10.68 -8.52
CA ARG A 488 -38.37 11.79 -9.46
C ARG A 488 -36.93 11.81 -9.99
N ARG A 489 -35.94 11.61 -9.12
CA ARG A 489 -34.52 11.55 -9.49
C ARG A 489 -34.18 10.28 -10.27
N ARG A 490 -34.70 9.12 -9.89
CA ARG A 490 -34.56 7.87 -10.65
C ARG A 490 -35.11 8.02 -12.07
N GLN A 491 -36.27 8.65 -12.24
CA GLN A 491 -36.83 8.90 -13.58
C GLN A 491 -35.98 9.90 -14.38
N ALA A 492 -35.47 10.97 -13.77
CA ALA A 492 -34.54 11.88 -14.43
C ALA A 492 -33.21 11.21 -14.81
N PHE A 493 -32.70 10.29 -13.98
CA PHE A 493 -31.51 9.49 -14.26
C PHE A 493 -31.72 8.54 -15.44
N ILE A 494 -32.84 7.81 -15.48
CA ILE A 494 -33.23 6.96 -16.62
C ILE A 494 -33.42 7.80 -17.90
N GLN A 495 -33.97 9.01 -17.81
CA GLN A 495 -34.08 9.93 -18.96
C GLN A 495 -32.71 10.45 -19.45
N LYS A 496 -31.71 10.55 -18.56
CA LYS A 496 -30.35 11.04 -18.89
C LYS A 496 -29.44 9.92 -19.42
N TYR A 497 -29.56 8.71 -18.91
CA TYR A 497 -28.62 7.60 -19.16
C TYR A 497 -29.24 6.32 -19.76
N GLY A 498 -30.57 6.26 -19.90
CA GLY A 498 -31.29 5.07 -20.37
C GLY A 498 -31.61 4.07 -19.25
N THR A 499 -32.31 3.00 -19.62
CA THR A 499 -32.63 1.85 -18.76
C THR A 499 -31.38 1.07 -18.37
N ASP A 500 -30.52 0.78 -19.34
CA ASP A 500 -29.40 -0.14 -19.23
C ASP A 500 -28.37 0.34 -18.18
N ALA A 501 -28.23 1.66 -18.06
CA ALA A 501 -27.42 2.32 -17.03
C ALA A 501 -28.04 2.23 -15.62
N MET A 502 -29.36 2.26 -15.51
CA MET A 502 -30.08 2.01 -14.25
C MET A 502 -29.96 0.53 -13.86
N ASP A 503 -30.09 -0.38 -14.82
CA ASP A 503 -30.01 -1.82 -14.60
C ASP A 503 -28.60 -2.21 -14.13
N TYR A 504 -27.54 -1.66 -14.73
CA TYR A 504 -26.15 -1.83 -14.25
C TYR A 504 -25.95 -1.31 -12.81
N VAL A 505 -26.56 -0.17 -12.47
CA VAL A 505 -26.55 0.36 -11.09
C VAL A 505 -27.28 -0.59 -10.13
N GLU A 506 -28.42 -1.16 -10.52
CA GLU A 506 -29.14 -2.16 -9.72
C GLU A 506 -28.38 -3.48 -9.62
N GLU A 507 -27.59 -3.87 -10.63
CA GLU A 507 -26.66 -5.02 -10.54
C GLU A 507 -25.51 -4.77 -9.56
N ILE A 508 -24.79 -3.64 -9.58
CA ILE A 508 -23.76 -3.33 -8.55
C ILE A 508 -24.40 -3.35 -7.16
N ILE A 509 -25.57 -2.74 -7.03
CA ILE A 509 -26.31 -2.68 -5.76
C ILE A 509 -26.70 -4.10 -5.32
N GLY A 510 -27.15 -4.96 -6.24
CA GLY A 510 -27.47 -6.37 -5.98
C GLY A 510 -26.26 -7.20 -5.58
N GLU A 511 -25.12 -7.03 -6.26
CA GLU A 511 -23.85 -7.70 -5.97
C GLU A 511 -23.36 -7.36 -4.54
N ARG A 512 -23.47 -6.08 -4.14
CA ARG A 512 -23.19 -5.61 -2.77
C ARG A 512 -24.21 -6.07 -1.71
N ARG A 513 -25.26 -6.79 -2.12
CA ARG A 513 -26.37 -7.26 -1.28
C ARG A 513 -26.63 -8.76 -1.43
N ALA A 514 -25.77 -9.49 -2.12
CA ALA A 514 -25.90 -10.93 -2.34
C ALA A 514 -25.98 -11.70 -1.02
N ASP A 515 -25.25 -11.24 0.01
CA ASP A 515 -25.12 -11.90 1.31
C ASP A 515 -26.19 -11.47 2.33
N GLU A 516 -27.14 -10.60 1.95
CA GLU A 516 -28.23 -10.20 2.84
C GLU A 516 -29.16 -11.37 3.21
N PRO A 517 -29.71 -11.41 4.44
CA PRO A 517 -30.67 -12.43 4.83
C PRO A 517 -31.93 -12.47 3.96
N THR A 518 -32.49 -13.67 3.78
CA THR A 518 -33.69 -13.93 2.98
C THR A 518 -34.88 -13.05 3.41
N ALA A 519 -35.03 -12.76 4.71
CA ALA A 519 -36.07 -11.87 5.20
C ALA A 519 -35.94 -10.42 4.65
N VAL A 520 -34.72 -9.90 4.50
CA VAL A 520 -34.47 -8.55 3.94
C VAL A 520 -34.83 -8.54 2.46
N LYS A 521 -34.43 -9.58 1.72
CA LYS A 521 -34.79 -9.78 0.30
C LYS A 521 -36.31 -9.87 0.13
N MET A 522 -37.02 -10.63 0.99
CA MET A 522 -38.49 -10.69 1.01
C MET A 522 -39.14 -9.34 1.32
N LEU A 523 -38.61 -8.57 2.28
CA LEU A 523 -39.11 -7.23 2.60
C LEU A 523 -38.91 -6.24 1.45
N ARG A 524 -37.82 -6.36 0.66
CA ARG A 524 -37.65 -5.54 -0.55
C ARG A 524 -38.58 -5.98 -1.68
N GLN A 525 -38.74 -7.29 -1.91
CA GLN A 525 -39.72 -7.78 -2.89
C GLN A 525 -41.14 -7.33 -2.53
N ALA A 526 -41.50 -7.34 -1.24
CA ALA A 526 -42.73 -6.76 -0.75
C ALA A 526 -42.84 -5.26 -1.04
N ARG A 527 -41.77 -4.46 -0.89
CA ARG A 527 -41.78 -3.03 -1.27
C ARG A 527 -42.06 -2.83 -2.76
N VAL A 528 -41.44 -3.61 -3.65
CA VAL A 528 -41.69 -3.55 -5.11
C VAL A 528 -43.13 -3.93 -5.43
N VAL A 529 -43.63 -5.04 -4.89
CA VAL A 529 -45.02 -5.50 -5.05
C VAL A 529 -46.04 -4.45 -4.56
N LEU A 530 -45.70 -3.69 -3.51
CA LEU A 530 -46.58 -2.67 -2.93
C LEU A 530 -46.48 -1.29 -3.58
N GLN A 531 -45.58 -1.08 -4.53
CA GLN A 531 -45.43 0.22 -5.20
C GLN A 531 -46.74 0.71 -5.86
N PRO A 532 -47.50 -0.09 -6.64
CA PRO A 532 -48.80 0.32 -7.18
C PRO A 532 -49.87 0.64 -6.09
N TYR A 533 -49.78 -0.03 -4.94
CA TYR A 533 -50.65 0.20 -3.79
C TYR A 533 -50.35 1.56 -3.13
N TRP A 534 -49.09 1.99 -3.08
CA TRP A 534 -48.71 3.32 -2.61
C TRP A 534 -48.98 4.40 -3.68
N ASP A 535 -48.67 4.13 -4.95
CA ASP A 535 -48.89 5.03 -6.10
C ASP A 535 -50.35 5.45 -6.28
N THR A 536 -51.29 4.61 -5.86
CA THR A 536 -52.73 4.95 -5.78
C THR A 536 -52.98 6.30 -5.08
N GLU A 537 -52.17 6.64 -4.06
CA GLU A 537 -52.27 7.92 -3.35
C GLU A 537 -51.72 9.08 -4.19
N ARG A 538 -50.60 8.86 -4.89
CA ARG A 538 -49.96 9.85 -5.78
C ARG A 538 -50.85 10.15 -6.99
N GLN A 539 -51.46 9.12 -7.57
CA GLN A 539 -52.38 9.20 -8.72
C GLN A 539 -53.67 9.97 -8.41
N VAL A 540 -54.24 9.85 -7.20
CA VAL A 540 -55.44 10.61 -6.82
C VAL A 540 -55.10 12.04 -6.43
N TRP A 541 -54.00 12.27 -5.70
CA TRP A 541 -53.59 13.64 -5.34
C TRP A 541 -53.13 14.46 -6.56
N SER A 542 -52.57 13.85 -7.62
CA SER A 542 -52.18 14.57 -8.84
C SER A 542 -53.35 15.03 -9.71
N GLN A 543 -54.57 14.53 -9.46
CA GLN A 543 -55.81 14.95 -10.13
C GLN A 543 -56.48 16.15 -9.43
N LEU A 544 -55.89 16.66 -8.35
CA LEU A 544 -56.47 17.69 -7.49
C LEU A 544 -55.55 18.91 -7.38
N PRO A 545 -56.08 20.10 -7.02
CA PRO A 545 -55.28 21.30 -6.77
C PRO A 545 -54.08 21.06 -5.86
N GLN A 546 -52.92 21.60 -6.26
CA GLN A 546 -51.69 21.55 -5.48
C GLN A 546 -51.91 22.15 -4.07
N GLY A 547 -51.23 21.57 -3.07
CA GLY A 547 -51.41 21.91 -1.65
C GLY A 547 -52.45 21.07 -0.92
N LEU A 548 -53.47 20.51 -1.58
CA LEU A 548 -54.51 19.71 -0.88
C LEU A 548 -53.97 18.43 -0.21
N LYS A 549 -52.89 17.82 -0.74
CA LYS A 549 -52.16 16.74 -0.06
C LYS A 549 -51.61 17.22 1.29
N GLN A 550 -50.93 18.38 1.32
CA GLN A 550 -50.34 18.96 2.53
C GLN A 550 -51.40 19.30 3.58
N VAL A 551 -52.53 19.89 3.16
CA VAL A 551 -53.68 20.14 4.05
C VAL A 551 -54.26 18.81 4.57
N SER A 552 -54.38 17.78 3.73
CA SER A 552 -54.83 16.45 4.17
C SER A 552 -53.88 15.80 5.17
N ASP A 553 -52.57 16.01 5.03
CA ASP A 553 -51.56 15.48 5.95
C ASP A 553 -51.52 16.26 7.28
N GLN A 554 -51.69 17.59 7.25
CA GLN A 554 -51.91 18.40 8.46
C GLN A 554 -53.16 17.95 9.23
N ILE A 555 -54.28 17.76 8.52
CA ILE A 555 -55.52 17.19 9.09
C ILE A 555 -55.27 15.81 9.70
N LYS A 556 -54.43 14.97 9.08
CA LYS A 556 -54.08 13.62 9.56
C LYS A 556 -53.24 13.63 10.83
N ILE A 557 -52.51 14.71 11.09
CA ILE A 557 -51.84 14.97 12.37
C ILE A 557 -52.88 15.42 13.40
N LEU A 558 -53.77 16.37 13.05
CA LEU A 558 -54.87 16.80 13.92
C LEU A 558 -55.81 15.65 14.31
N GLU A 559 -56.06 14.67 13.43
CA GLU A 559 -56.84 13.46 13.74
C GLU A 559 -56.27 12.65 14.93
N ARG A 560 -55.01 12.89 15.33
CA ARG A 560 -54.34 12.29 16.49
C ARG A 560 -54.32 13.20 17.73
N THR A 561 -54.41 14.52 17.57
CA THR A 561 -54.20 15.51 18.65
C THR A 561 -55.47 16.30 19.01
N ASP A 562 -56.23 16.78 18.02
CA ASP A 562 -57.58 17.32 18.18
C ASP A 562 -58.52 16.75 17.09
N PRO A 563 -59.19 15.62 17.38
CA PRO A 563 -60.17 15.01 16.48
C PRO A 563 -61.44 15.85 16.23
N ILE A 564 -61.66 16.94 16.97
CA ILE A 564 -62.78 17.87 16.76
C ILE A 564 -62.37 18.95 15.76
N GLN A 565 -61.18 19.55 15.91
CA GLN A 565 -60.64 20.47 14.91
C GLN A 565 -60.45 19.76 13.56
N ALA A 566 -59.88 18.54 13.55
CA ALA A 566 -59.70 17.77 12.32
C ALA A 566 -61.02 17.54 11.54
N LYS A 567 -62.13 17.29 12.25
CA LYS A 567 -63.46 17.13 11.64
C LYS A 567 -64.01 18.45 11.08
N ARG A 568 -63.71 19.59 11.70
CA ARG A 568 -64.08 20.92 11.19
C ARG A 568 -63.30 21.22 9.90
N GLU A 569 -62.00 20.98 9.88
CA GLU A 569 -61.19 21.16 8.67
C GLU A 569 -61.62 20.22 7.53
N LEU A 570 -61.91 18.95 7.81
CA LEU A 570 -62.46 18.04 6.79
C LEU A 570 -63.79 18.51 6.20
N PHE A 571 -64.60 19.26 6.95
CA PHE A 571 -65.84 19.85 6.45
C PHE A 571 -65.56 21.05 5.51
N ASN A 572 -64.52 21.83 5.78
CA ASN A 572 -64.05 22.92 4.91
C ASN A 572 -63.48 22.39 3.58
N TYR A 573 -62.89 21.19 3.57
CA TYR A 573 -62.24 20.58 2.40
C TYR A 573 -62.92 19.27 1.94
N PRO A 574 -64.14 19.31 1.37
CA PRO A 574 -64.85 18.11 0.90
C PRO A 574 -64.09 17.34 -0.20
N GLN A 575 -63.22 18.03 -0.94
CA GLN A 575 -62.30 17.43 -1.92
C GLN A 575 -61.32 16.43 -1.27
N ILE A 576 -60.81 16.74 -0.07
CA ILE A 576 -59.93 15.85 0.71
C ILE A 576 -60.70 14.62 1.19
N VAL A 577 -61.97 14.78 1.61
CA VAL A 577 -62.85 13.66 1.98
C VAL A 577 -63.11 12.74 0.79
N PHE A 578 -63.33 13.30 -0.41
CA PHE A 578 -63.49 12.52 -1.64
C PHE A 578 -62.20 11.78 -2.01
N ALA A 579 -61.05 12.47 -2.03
CA ALA A 579 -59.74 11.89 -2.32
C ALA A 579 -59.42 10.70 -1.40
N ARG A 580 -59.52 10.91 -0.08
CA ARG A 580 -59.28 9.86 0.93
C ARG A 580 -60.19 8.64 0.73
N ARG A 581 -61.47 8.84 0.34
CA ARG A 581 -62.39 7.74 0.00
C ARG A 581 -62.01 7.02 -1.30
N GLN A 582 -61.64 7.74 -2.35
CA GLN A 582 -61.21 7.18 -3.63
C GLN A 582 -59.92 6.36 -3.46
N ILE A 583 -58.93 6.89 -2.73
CA ILE A 583 -57.69 6.20 -2.36
C ILE A 583 -58.00 4.91 -1.59
N ALA A 584 -58.89 4.96 -0.58
CA ALA A 584 -59.27 3.77 0.18
C ALA A 584 -59.99 2.70 -0.66
N LEU A 585 -60.85 3.11 -1.60
CA LEU A 585 -61.55 2.20 -2.52
C LEU A 585 -60.57 1.54 -3.51
N LEU A 586 -59.68 2.31 -4.13
CA LEU A 586 -58.66 1.80 -5.05
C LEU A 586 -57.66 0.87 -4.33
N LYS A 587 -57.16 1.28 -3.17
CA LYS A 587 -56.30 0.43 -2.31
C LYS A 587 -57.02 -0.86 -1.90
N ARG A 588 -58.33 -0.84 -1.63
CA ARG A 588 -59.12 -2.06 -1.37
C ARG A 588 -59.28 -2.93 -2.62
N GLN A 589 -59.51 -2.35 -3.79
CA GLN A 589 -59.61 -3.10 -5.06
C GLN A 589 -58.28 -3.77 -5.42
N LEU A 590 -57.13 -3.11 -5.20
CA LEU A 590 -55.81 -3.72 -5.43
C LEU A 590 -55.57 -4.94 -4.51
N LYS A 591 -55.87 -4.84 -3.20
CA LYS A 591 -55.79 -5.99 -2.28
C LYS A 591 -56.69 -7.16 -2.66
N LEU A 592 -57.80 -6.91 -3.37
CA LEU A 592 -58.72 -7.95 -3.84
C LEU A 592 -58.32 -8.56 -5.21
N ARG A 593 -57.45 -7.88 -5.97
CA ARG A 593 -57.01 -8.30 -7.31
C ARG A 593 -55.60 -8.91 -7.34
N SER A 594 -54.73 -8.50 -6.42
CA SER A 594 -53.38 -9.05 -6.27
C SER A 594 -53.24 -9.71 -4.89
N PRO A 595 -53.19 -11.06 -4.83
CA PRO A 595 -52.84 -11.78 -3.62
C PRO A 595 -51.44 -11.42 -3.09
N GLU A 596 -50.52 -11.03 -3.97
CA GLU A 596 -49.16 -10.60 -3.60
C GLU A 596 -49.20 -9.31 -2.76
N ILE A 597 -49.98 -8.30 -3.19
CA ILE A 597 -50.20 -7.06 -2.42
C ILE A 597 -50.88 -7.38 -1.07
N ALA A 598 -51.86 -8.27 -1.03
CA ALA A 598 -52.51 -8.67 0.21
C ALA A 598 -51.51 -9.36 1.17
N ASN A 599 -50.72 -10.31 0.68
CA ASN A 599 -49.73 -11.06 1.46
C ASN A 599 -48.59 -10.16 1.94
N ALA A 600 -48.04 -9.30 1.08
CA ALA A 600 -46.98 -8.35 1.44
C ALA A 600 -47.44 -7.37 2.54
N LEU A 601 -48.68 -6.88 2.49
CA LEU A 601 -49.23 -6.06 3.56
C LEU A 601 -49.47 -6.85 4.85
N ASN A 602 -50.03 -8.05 4.76
CA ASN A 602 -50.31 -8.89 5.93
C ASN A 602 -49.01 -9.35 6.65
N MET A 603 -47.92 -9.50 5.89
CA MET A 603 -46.61 -9.91 6.40
C MET A 603 -45.83 -8.75 7.03
N PHE A 604 -45.64 -7.64 6.30
CA PHE A 604 -44.72 -6.56 6.71
C PHE A 604 -45.37 -5.21 7.06
N TYR A 605 -46.70 -5.08 6.92
CA TYR A 605 -47.44 -3.82 7.12
C TYR A 605 -48.76 -4.00 7.87
N ARG A 606 -48.85 -5.03 8.71
CA ARG A 606 -49.99 -5.26 9.59
C ARG A 606 -49.80 -4.49 10.90
N TYR A 607 -50.76 -3.62 11.19
CA TYR A 607 -50.96 -2.98 12.49
C TYR A 607 -51.95 -3.80 13.33
#